data_AF-A0A967KGW6-F1
#
_entry.id   AF-A0A967KGW6-F1
#
_cell.length_a   1.000
_cell.length_b   1.000
_cell.length_c   1.000
_cell.angle_alpha   90.00
_cell.angle_beta   90.00
_cell.angle_gamma   90.00
#
_symmetry.space_group_name_H-M   'P 1'
#
loop_
_entity.id
_entity.type
_entity.pdbx_description
1 polymer ?
#
loop_
_entity_poly.entity_id
_entity_poly.type
_entity_poly.pdbx_seq_one_letter_code
_entity_poly.pdbx_strand_id
1 'polypeptide(L)'
;MAEIAYKDVVPLLLERFPEFREDERYRPEEVDLPYSIWGGFGRYITELVSELPDDELDDHPVVARLFDFTNEMMSGGDEETQSIVAIELFENFYEYRKTYDLAWRKLDPTHHFWFEKVSQFLKIPEQN
;
A
#
# COMPACT_ATOMS: atom_id res chain seq x y z
N MET A 1 -17.21 15.34 -4.74
CA MET A 1 -16.27 15.30 -3.58
C MET A 1 -15.03 16.05 -4.00
N ALA A 2 -14.30 16.68 -3.07
CA ALA A 2 -13.01 17.27 -3.40
C ALA A 2 -12.04 16.13 -3.74
N GLU A 3 -11.30 16.28 -4.83
CA GLU A 3 -10.29 15.33 -5.32
C GLU A 3 -9.06 15.40 -4.40
N ILE A 4 -8.54 14.25 -3.96
CA ILE A 4 -7.37 14.18 -3.09
C ILE A 4 -6.13 14.38 -3.96
N ALA A 5 -5.36 15.44 -3.69
CA ALA A 5 -4.18 15.76 -4.48
C ALA A 5 -2.95 15.02 -3.94
N TYR A 6 -1.99 14.73 -4.82
CA TYR A 6 -0.77 13.98 -4.47
C TYR A 6 -0.02 14.55 -3.25
N LYS A 7 0.06 15.88 -3.17
CA LYS A 7 0.69 16.59 -2.04
C LYS A 7 0.05 16.30 -0.66
N ASP A 8 -1.21 15.87 -0.63
CA ASP A 8 -1.98 15.65 0.58
C ASP A 8 -1.86 14.19 1.06
N VAL A 9 -1.35 13.29 0.21
CA VAL A 9 -1.28 11.85 0.45
C VAL A 9 -0.36 11.48 1.61
N VAL A 10 0.87 12.02 1.65
CA VAL A 10 1.81 11.74 2.76
C VAL A 10 1.29 12.28 4.09
N PRO A 11 0.79 13.53 4.20
CA PRO A 11 0.11 13.98 5.41
C PRO A 11 -1.01 13.05 5.87
N LEU A 12 -1.89 12.62 4.96
CA LEU A 12 -3.00 11.71 5.26
C LEU A 12 -2.53 10.33 5.72
N LEU A 13 -1.51 9.77 5.07
CA LEU A 13 -0.88 8.50 5.46
C LEU A 13 -0.34 8.60 6.88
N LEU A 14 0.45 9.64 7.17
CA LEU A 14 1.05 9.82 8.48
C LEU A 14 0.03 10.18 9.57
N GLU A 15 -1.14 10.71 9.22
CA GLU A 15 -2.26 10.93 10.15
C GLU A 15 -2.98 9.61 10.49
N ARG A 16 -3.20 8.75 9.50
CA ARG A 16 -3.99 7.51 9.63
C ARG A 16 -3.20 6.31 10.13
N PHE A 17 -1.88 6.36 10.00
CA PHE A 17 -0.94 5.35 10.48
C PHE A 17 0.06 5.98 11.46
N PRO A 18 -0.40 6.50 12.61
CA PRO A 18 0.49 7.11 13.61
C PRO A 18 1.56 6.13 14.10
N GLU A 19 1.24 4.83 14.16
CA GLU A 19 2.19 3.77 14.53
C GLU A 19 3.39 3.67 13.59
N PHE A 20 3.24 4.03 12.31
CA PHE A 20 4.37 4.04 11.38
C PHE A 20 5.40 5.10 11.75
N ARG A 21 5.00 6.22 12.37
CA ARG A 21 5.95 7.28 12.80
C ARG A 21 6.90 6.82 13.90
N GLU A 22 6.51 5.79 14.65
CA GLU A 22 7.29 5.22 15.75
C GLU A 22 8.22 4.11 15.25
N ASP A 23 8.10 3.74 13.98
CA ASP A 23 8.84 2.67 13.36
C ASP A 23 10.21 3.11 12.83
N GLU A 24 11.24 2.27 12.94
CA GLU A 24 12.59 2.58 12.45
C GLU A 24 12.69 2.75 10.92
N ARG A 25 11.69 2.24 10.18
CA ARG A 25 11.54 2.39 8.74
C ARG A 25 10.99 3.77 8.37
N TYR A 26 10.40 4.51 9.31
CA TYR A 26 10.04 5.90 9.10
C TYR A 26 11.28 6.79 9.25
N ARG A 27 11.69 7.36 8.12
CA ARG A 27 12.87 8.24 8.02
C ARG A 27 12.43 9.66 7.65
N PRO A 28 12.11 10.51 8.65
CA PRO A 28 11.62 11.85 8.39
C PRO A 28 12.67 12.77 7.74
N GLU A 29 13.94 12.37 7.76
CA GLU A 29 15.03 13.10 7.10
C GLU A 29 15.00 12.94 5.57
N GLU A 30 14.25 11.97 5.06
CA GLU A 30 14.04 11.73 3.62
C GLU A 30 12.75 12.40 3.09
N VAL A 31 12.07 13.20 3.92
CA VAL A 31 10.72 13.77 3.68
C VAL A 31 10.65 14.76 2.51
N ASP A 32 11.79 15.30 2.05
CA ASP A 32 11.83 16.10 0.82
C ASP A 32 11.44 15.29 -0.44
N LEU A 33 11.37 13.96 -0.33
CA LEU A 33 10.89 13.06 -1.37
C LEU A 33 9.73 12.22 -0.81
N PRO A 34 8.47 12.53 -1.17
CA PRO A 34 7.31 11.73 -0.78
C PRO A 34 7.44 10.23 -1.08
N TYR A 35 8.19 9.88 -2.14
CA TYR A 35 8.56 8.52 -2.51
C TYR A 35 9.32 7.75 -1.39
N SER A 36 10.20 8.40 -0.65
CA SER A 36 10.93 7.76 0.46
C SER A 36 10.01 7.35 1.61
N ILE A 37 9.01 8.18 1.92
CA ILE A 37 8.00 7.85 2.94
C ILE A 37 7.15 6.67 2.50
N TRP A 38 6.76 6.64 1.23
CA TRP A 38 6.03 5.53 0.65
C TRP A 38 6.82 4.23 0.65
N GLY A 39 8.09 4.23 0.23
CA GLY A 39 8.93 3.04 0.29
C GLY A 39 9.17 2.55 1.72
N GLY A 40 9.29 3.46 2.70
CA GLY A 40 9.34 3.10 4.11
C GLY A 40 8.04 2.45 4.59
N PHE A 41 6.89 3.01 4.21
CA PHE A 41 5.58 2.50 4.57
C PHE A 41 5.29 1.15 3.91
N GLY A 42 5.67 0.97 2.65
CA GLY A 42 5.56 -0.29 1.93
C GLY A 42 6.30 -1.42 2.64
N ARG A 43 7.56 -1.20 3.02
CA ARG A 43 8.32 -2.14 3.85
C ARG A 43 7.65 -2.42 5.19
N TYR A 44 7.17 -1.38 5.86
CA TYR A 44 6.45 -1.50 7.13
C TYR A 44 5.27 -2.48 7.03
N ILE A 45 4.42 -2.31 6.01
CA ILE A 45 3.26 -3.16 5.78
C ILE A 45 3.65 -4.57 5.35
N THR A 46 4.62 -4.71 4.44
CA THR A 46 5.03 -6.02 3.93
C THR A 46 5.57 -6.92 5.02
N GLU A 47 6.38 -6.39 5.93
CA GLU A 47 6.87 -7.13 7.10
C GLU A 47 5.74 -7.43 8.09
N LEU A 48 4.85 -6.46 8.38
CA LEU A 48 3.68 -6.69 9.23
C LEU A 48 2.83 -7.86 8.71
N VAL A 49 2.51 -7.88 7.42
CA VAL A 49 1.74 -8.96 6.79
C VAL A 49 2.51 -10.29 6.81
N SER A 50 3.83 -10.25 6.67
CA SER A 50 4.67 -11.45 6.69
C SER A 50 4.71 -12.11 8.08
N GLU A 51 4.71 -11.32 9.15
CA GLU A 51 4.79 -11.78 10.54
C GLU A 51 3.44 -12.28 11.10
N LEU A 52 2.33 -11.70 10.65
CA LEU A 52 0.99 -12.07 11.14
C LEU A 52 0.58 -13.48 10.70
N PRO A 53 -0.05 -14.30 11.55
CA PRO A 53 -0.71 -15.54 11.13
C PRO A 53 -1.78 -15.29 10.06
N ASP A 54 -1.98 -16.24 9.14
CA ASP A 54 -2.92 -16.09 8.02
C ASP A 54 -4.37 -15.87 8.50
N ASP A 55 -4.75 -16.44 9.64
CA ASP A 55 -6.06 -16.29 10.27
C ASP A 55 -6.24 -14.96 11.01
N GLU A 56 -5.17 -14.19 11.20
CA GLU A 56 -5.22 -12.86 11.83
C GLU A 56 -5.16 -11.70 10.81
N LEU A 57 -4.71 -11.97 9.58
CA LEU A 57 -4.53 -10.94 8.54
C LEU A 57 -5.79 -10.14 8.24
N ASP A 58 -6.92 -10.84 8.08
CA ASP A 58 -8.15 -10.24 7.59
C ASP A 58 -8.80 -9.31 8.62
N ASP A 59 -8.54 -9.55 9.90
CA ASP A 59 -9.08 -8.82 11.05
C ASP A 59 -8.07 -7.85 11.69
N HIS A 60 -6.80 -7.87 11.25
CA HIS A 60 -5.77 -7.02 11.82
C HIS A 60 -6.08 -5.52 11.55
N PRO A 61 -6.21 -4.67 12.59
CA PRO A 61 -6.70 -3.30 12.43
C PRO A 61 -5.88 -2.42 11.49
N VAL A 62 -4.55 -2.59 11.48
CA VAL A 62 -3.65 -1.84 10.59
C VAL A 62 -3.84 -2.28 9.13
N VAL A 63 -4.03 -3.58 8.90
CA VAL A 63 -4.22 -4.16 7.57
C VAL A 63 -5.57 -3.72 6.99
N ALA A 64 -6.63 -3.71 7.80
CA ALA A 64 -7.92 -3.17 7.40
C ALA A 64 -7.82 -1.69 6.98
N ARG A 65 -7.20 -0.85 7.83
CA ARG A 65 -7.01 0.58 7.53
C ARG A 65 -6.20 0.83 6.26
N LEU A 66 -5.20 0.01 5.99
CA LEU A 66 -4.38 0.07 4.78
C LEU A 66 -5.22 -0.10 3.52
N PHE A 67 -6.09 -1.11 3.47
CA PHE A 67 -6.94 -1.33 2.30
C PHE A 67 -8.04 -0.28 2.16
N ASP A 68 -8.60 0.20 3.28
CA ASP A 68 -9.53 1.32 3.27
C ASP A 68 -8.88 2.59 2.71
N PHE A 69 -7.68 2.92 3.19
CA PHE A 69 -6.89 4.04 2.71
C PHE A 69 -6.57 3.89 1.22
N THR A 70 -6.13 2.71 0.79
CA THR A 70 -5.80 2.43 -0.61
C THR A 70 -7.00 2.61 -1.52
N ASN A 71 -8.14 2.01 -1.17
CA ASN A 71 -9.37 2.13 -1.96
C ASN A 71 -9.83 3.59 -2.04
N GLU A 72 -9.75 4.34 -0.95
CA GLU A 72 -10.07 5.77 -0.93
C GLU A 72 -9.18 6.59 -1.86
N MET A 73 -7.85 6.39 -1.80
CA MET A 73 -6.94 7.14 -2.66
C MET A 73 -7.10 6.76 -4.13
N MET A 74 -7.32 5.49 -4.43
CA MET A 74 -7.51 5.00 -5.80
C MET A 74 -8.84 5.46 -6.43
N SER A 75 -9.89 5.64 -5.62
CA SER A 75 -11.21 6.09 -6.09
C SER A 75 -11.43 7.60 -6.00
N GLY A 76 -10.75 8.28 -5.07
CA GLY A 76 -10.97 9.69 -4.73
C GLY A 76 -9.79 10.63 -5.01
N GLY A 77 -8.61 10.08 -5.34
CA GLY A 77 -7.42 10.85 -5.69
C GLY A 77 -7.40 11.31 -7.14
N ASP A 78 -6.58 12.31 -7.42
CA ASP A 78 -6.22 12.71 -8.80
C ASP A 78 -5.37 11.63 -9.49
N GLU A 79 -5.15 11.79 -10.80
CA GLU A 79 -4.39 10.82 -11.61
C GLU A 79 -2.98 10.54 -11.04
N GLU A 80 -2.32 11.56 -10.48
CA GLU A 80 -1.00 11.42 -9.86
C GLU A 80 -1.07 10.60 -8.57
N THR A 81 -2.07 10.88 -7.72
CA THR A 81 -2.35 10.12 -6.50
C THR A 81 -2.66 8.67 -6.80
N GLN A 82 -3.55 8.41 -7.77
CA GLN A 82 -3.90 7.06 -8.17
C GLN A 82 -2.66 6.32 -8.70
N SER A 83 -1.83 6.99 -9.50
CA SER A 83 -0.62 6.40 -10.07
C SER A 83 0.41 6.04 -9.00
N ILE A 84 0.70 6.95 -8.07
CA ILE A 84 1.70 6.67 -7.03
C ILE A 84 1.21 5.59 -6.06
N VAL A 85 -0.07 5.63 -5.66
CA VAL A 85 -0.65 4.63 -4.75
C VAL A 85 -0.64 3.26 -5.42
N ALA A 86 -1.01 3.19 -6.70
CA ALA A 86 -0.88 1.98 -7.49
C ALA A 86 0.57 1.46 -7.49
N ILE A 87 1.53 2.29 -7.88
CA ILE A 87 2.95 1.88 -7.97
C ILE A 87 3.45 1.40 -6.60
N GLU A 88 3.28 2.20 -5.56
CA GLU A 88 3.85 1.92 -4.23
C GLU A 88 3.22 0.68 -3.58
N LEU A 89 1.90 0.51 -3.65
CA LEU A 89 1.28 -0.69 -3.09
C LEU A 89 1.60 -1.92 -3.92
N PHE A 90 1.57 -1.82 -5.25
CA PHE A 90 1.79 -3.00 -6.08
C PHE A 90 3.26 -3.42 -6.10
N GLU A 91 4.23 -2.50 -6.13
CA GLU A 91 5.65 -2.87 -6.03
C GLU A 91 5.96 -3.55 -4.70
N ASN A 92 5.43 -3.04 -3.58
CA ASN A 92 5.71 -3.60 -2.26
C ASN A 92 4.94 -4.91 -1.98
N PHE A 93 3.71 -5.06 -2.48
CA PHE A 93 2.93 -6.29 -2.26
C PHE A 93 3.30 -7.43 -3.18
N TYR A 94 4.00 -7.14 -4.28
CA TYR A 94 4.38 -8.16 -5.23
C TYR A 94 5.60 -8.97 -4.81
N GLU A 95 6.42 -8.44 -3.90
CA GLU A 95 7.62 -9.12 -3.42
C GLU A 95 7.29 -10.45 -2.72
N TYR A 96 6.10 -10.55 -2.10
CA TYR A 96 5.66 -11.75 -1.39
C TYR A 96 4.27 -12.22 -1.84
N ARG A 97 4.12 -13.52 -2.07
CA ARG A 97 2.83 -14.11 -2.49
C ARG A 97 1.70 -13.82 -1.49
N LYS A 98 2.03 -13.81 -0.21
CA LYS A 98 1.07 -13.57 0.87
C LYS A 98 0.44 -12.16 0.81
N THR A 99 1.27 -11.14 0.60
CA THR A 99 0.80 -9.76 0.42
C THR A 99 0.00 -9.59 -0.87
N TYR A 100 0.40 -10.28 -1.94
CA TYR A 100 -0.36 -10.32 -3.20
C TYR A 100 -1.77 -10.91 -3.02
N ASP A 101 -1.86 -12.13 -2.46
CA ASP A 101 -3.14 -12.83 -2.29
C ASP A 101 -4.07 -12.07 -1.33
N LEU A 102 -3.51 -11.41 -0.32
CA LEU A 102 -4.26 -10.53 0.57
C LEU A 102 -4.83 -9.31 -0.18
N ALA A 103 -4.01 -8.65 -0.99
CA ALA A 103 -4.43 -7.47 -1.73
C ALA A 103 -5.48 -7.78 -2.80
N TRP A 104 -5.36 -8.92 -3.48
CA TRP A 104 -6.37 -9.41 -4.43
C TRP A 104 -7.75 -9.66 -3.77
N ARG A 105 -7.78 -10.01 -2.48
CA ARG A 105 -9.04 -10.25 -1.76
C ARG A 105 -9.67 -8.98 -1.17
N LYS A 106 -8.85 -7.99 -0.80
CA LYS A 106 -9.27 -6.84 0.02
C LYS A 106 -9.46 -5.54 -0.77
N LEU A 107 -8.86 -5.40 -1.94
CA LEU A 107 -9.08 -4.22 -2.78
C LEU A 107 -10.43 -4.26 -3.49
N ASP A 108 -10.95 -3.09 -3.82
CA ASP A 108 -12.10 -2.99 -4.70
C ASP A 108 -11.77 -3.65 -6.06
N PRO A 109 -12.65 -4.52 -6.60
CA PRO A 109 -12.42 -5.20 -7.86
C PRO A 109 -12.12 -4.29 -9.05
N THR A 110 -12.59 -3.03 -9.02
CA THR A 110 -12.29 -2.03 -10.06
C THR A 110 -10.80 -1.67 -10.11
N HIS A 111 -10.06 -1.84 -9.01
CA HIS A 111 -8.63 -1.61 -8.94
C HIS A 111 -7.80 -2.83 -9.39
N HIS A 112 -8.41 -4.00 -9.61
CA HIS A 112 -7.68 -5.21 -10.01
C HIS A 112 -6.98 -5.07 -11.36
N PHE A 113 -7.47 -4.20 -12.24
CA PHE A 113 -6.80 -3.88 -13.50
C PHE A 113 -5.34 -3.47 -13.29
N TRP A 114 -5.06 -2.67 -12.26
CA TRP A 114 -3.69 -2.25 -11.97
C TRP A 114 -2.84 -3.41 -11.45
N PHE A 115 -3.43 -4.29 -10.64
CA PHE A 115 -2.79 -5.54 -10.18
C PHE A 115 -2.41 -6.43 -11.36
N GLU A 116 -3.33 -6.64 -12.30
CA GLU A 116 -3.09 -7.39 -13.52
C GLU A 116 -1.98 -6.75 -14.36
N LYS A 117 -1.98 -5.41 -14.48
CA LYS A 117 -0.95 -4.68 -15.21
C LYS A 117 0.43 -4.83 -14.58
N VAL A 118 0.57 -4.57 -13.29
CA VAL A 118 1.85 -4.70 -12.59
C VAL A 118 2.34 -6.15 -12.59
N SER A 119 1.42 -7.12 -12.44
CA SER A 119 1.74 -8.56 -12.52
C SER A 119 2.25 -9.05 -13.87
N GLN A 120 2.00 -8.31 -14.96
CA GLN A 120 2.56 -8.61 -16.28
C GLN A 120 4.01 -8.13 -16.43
N PHE A 121 4.40 -7.09 -15.69
CA PHE A 121 5.75 -6.50 -15.75
C PHE A 121 6.71 -7.14 -14.76
N LEU A 122 6.23 -7.42 -13.56
CA LEU A 122 6.94 -8.21 -12.58
C LEU A 122 6.67 -9.69 -12.92
N LYS A 123 7.64 -10.60 -12.78
CA LYS A 123 7.41 -12.03 -13.07
C LYS A 123 6.98 -12.70 -11.77
N ILE A 124 5.70 -13.09 -11.64
CA ILE A 124 5.25 -13.82 -10.44
C ILE A 124 6.03 -15.14 -10.48
N PRO A 125 6.74 -15.55 -9.41
CA PRO A 125 7.32 -16.89 -9.36
C PRO A 125 6.20 -17.91 -9.56
N GLU A 126 6.29 -18.71 -10.63
CA GLU A 126 5.29 -19.75 -10.91
C GLU A 126 5.22 -20.76 -9.76
N GLN A 127 4.00 -21.26 -9.54
CA GLN A 127 3.65 -22.26 -8.54
C GLN A 127 4.51 -23.52 -8.71
N ASN A 128 5.22 -23.93 -7.66
CA ASN A 128 5.62 -25.33 -7.46
C ASN A 128 4.79 -25.94 -6.35
#